data_AF-A0A4V6E435-F1
#
_entry.id   AF-A0A4V6E435-F1
#
_cell.length_a   1.000
_cell.length_b   1.000
_cell.length_c   1.000
_cell.angle_alpha   90.00
_cell.angle_beta   90.00
_cell.angle_gamma   90.00
#
_symmetry.space_group_name_H-M   'P 1'
#
loop_
_entity.id
_entity.type
_entity.pdbx_description
1 polymer ?
#
loop_
_entity_poly.entity_id
_entity_poly.type
_entity_poly.pdbx_seq_one_letter_code
_entity_poly.pdbx_strand_id
1 'polypeptide(L)'
;MGEEVDVALSASVSDGSLKQTVLAWDDDSTSAIPAPKFADGSGTPAAGDFGQFISYPDTAFGKRLAHISDQHDIQLNVYVIPQYPESSGDSSSPRQRANRIPIIQRGTPDETARTIQTTIPIYDQDQLRSPANSHSMTTPAVDTTQGEGTVASSSSYPIPQGYNTSNRVYNVVTVQVVVWDV
;
A
#
# COMPACT_ATOMS: atom_id res chain seq x y z
N MET A 1 -0.99 -9.17 21.40
CA MET A 1 -0.39 -8.11 20.56
C MET A 1 0.32 -8.64 19.33
N GLY A 2 1.55 -9.17 19.41
CA GLY A 2 2.28 -9.61 18.20
C GLY A 2 1.57 -10.73 17.42
N GLU A 3 0.98 -11.69 18.14
CA GLU A 3 0.20 -12.78 17.54
C GLU A 3 -1.12 -12.32 16.91
N GLU A 4 -1.84 -11.38 17.53
CA GLU A 4 -3.10 -10.86 16.97
C GLU A 4 -2.87 -10.02 15.71
N VAL A 5 -1.79 -9.24 15.67
CA VAL A 5 -1.41 -8.50 14.46
C VAL A 5 -1.00 -9.46 13.35
N ASP A 6 -0.29 -10.55 13.67
CA ASP A 6 0.05 -11.61 12.71
C ASP A 6 -1.19 -12.34 12.17
N VAL A 7 -2.15 -12.65 13.04
CA VAL A 7 -3.45 -13.23 12.66
C VAL A 7 -4.24 -12.26 11.78
N ALA A 8 -4.29 -10.98 12.13
CA ALA A 8 -4.97 -9.97 11.31
C ALA A 8 -4.30 -9.77 9.96
N LEU A 9 -2.97 -9.83 9.91
CA LEU A 9 -2.21 -9.75 8.67
C LEU A 9 -2.50 -10.98 7.79
N SER A 10 -2.46 -12.18 8.35
CA SER A 10 -2.78 -13.43 7.66
C SER A 10 -4.22 -13.47 7.14
N ALA A 11 -5.18 -13.05 7.96
CA ALA A 11 -6.58 -12.92 7.54
C ALA A 11 -6.75 -11.92 6.40
N SER A 12 -6.02 -10.80 6.45
CA SER A 12 -6.09 -9.74 5.43
C SER A 12 -5.37 -10.10 4.12
N VAL A 13 -4.40 -11.01 4.18
CA VAL A 13 -3.84 -11.66 2.98
C VAL A 13 -4.89 -12.60 2.39
N SER A 14 -5.49 -13.46 3.22
CA SER A 14 -6.43 -14.49 2.77
C SER A 14 -7.69 -13.92 2.12
N ASP A 15 -8.22 -12.80 2.61
CA ASP A 15 -9.40 -12.16 2.03
C ASP A 15 -9.07 -11.06 0.99
N GLY A 16 -7.78 -10.83 0.73
CA GLY A 16 -7.28 -9.85 -0.22
C GLY A 16 -7.36 -8.39 0.23
N SER A 17 -7.90 -8.08 1.40
CA SER A 17 -8.04 -6.69 1.90
C SER A 17 -6.70 -5.98 2.12
N LEU A 18 -5.63 -6.73 2.42
CA LEU A 18 -4.29 -6.18 2.52
C LEU A 18 -3.83 -5.68 1.15
N LYS A 19 -3.91 -6.54 0.12
CA LYS A 19 -3.56 -6.15 -1.26
C LYS A 19 -4.41 -4.97 -1.73
N GLN A 20 -5.71 -4.96 -1.43
CA GLN A 20 -6.58 -3.83 -1.76
C GLN A 20 -6.09 -2.51 -1.15
N THR A 21 -5.61 -2.52 0.09
CA THR A 21 -5.08 -1.32 0.75
C THR A 21 -3.76 -0.87 0.11
N VAL A 22 -2.88 -1.82 -0.27
CA VAL A 22 -1.62 -1.52 -0.97
C VAL A 22 -1.86 -0.92 -2.36
N LEU A 23 -2.96 -1.29 -3.02
CA LEU A 23 -3.34 -0.80 -4.35
C LEU A 23 -4.27 0.42 -4.32
N ALA A 24 -4.66 0.89 -3.12
CA ALA A 24 -5.55 2.03 -2.98
C ALA A 24 -4.77 3.33 -3.16
N TRP A 25 -4.46 3.64 -4.42
CA TRP A 25 -3.67 4.80 -4.84
C TRP A 25 -4.52 5.74 -5.67
N ASP A 26 -4.40 7.02 -5.37
CA ASP A 26 -5.04 8.12 -6.08
C ASP A 26 -3.95 8.96 -6.75
N ASP A 27 -3.98 8.94 -8.08
CA ASP A 27 -3.05 9.68 -8.93
C ASP A 27 -3.61 11.03 -9.38
N ASP A 28 -4.72 11.50 -8.77
CA ASP A 28 -5.42 12.72 -9.17
C ASP A 28 -4.49 13.94 -9.24
N SER A 29 -4.07 14.22 -10.47
CA SER A 29 -3.23 15.33 -10.88
C SER A 29 -4.03 16.63 -11.07
N THR A 30 -5.36 16.60 -10.87
CA THR A 30 -6.25 17.75 -11.05
C THR A 30 -6.55 18.53 -9.77
N SER A 31 -6.14 18.01 -8.61
CA SER A 31 -6.24 18.72 -7.33
C SER A 31 -5.35 19.97 -7.30
N ALA A 32 -5.77 21.02 -6.59
CA ALA A 32 -5.01 22.27 -6.46
C ALA A 32 -3.62 22.10 -5.82
N ILE A 33 -3.39 20.95 -5.16
CA ILE A 33 -2.07 20.45 -4.75
C ILE A 33 -1.97 19.01 -5.29
N PRO A 34 -1.51 18.83 -6.55
CA PRO A 34 -1.43 17.54 -7.19
C PRO A 34 -0.21 16.80 -6.64
N ALA A 35 -0.44 15.96 -5.64
CA ALA A 35 0.54 15.00 -5.15
C ALA A 35 -0.15 13.64 -5.08
N PRO A 36 0.37 12.63 -5.79
CA PRO A 36 -0.23 11.32 -5.82
C PRO A 36 -0.06 10.68 -4.42
N LYS A 37 -1.10 9.97 -3.96
CA LYS A 37 -1.21 9.55 -2.55
C LYS A 37 -2.08 8.31 -2.40
N PHE A 38 -1.95 7.61 -1.28
CA PHE A 38 -2.89 6.55 -0.95
C PHE A 38 -4.29 7.14 -0.73
N ALA A 39 -5.33 6.39 -1.05
CA ALA A 39 -6.72 6.73 -0.76
C ALA A 39 -7.37 5.60 0.04
N ASP A 40 -8.25 5.95 0.98
CA ASP A 40 -8.87 4.95 1.83
C ASP A 40 -9.99 4.19 1.09
N GLY A 41 -10.62 3.20 1.74
CA GLY A 41 -11.66 2.39 1.10
C GLY A 41 -12.94 3.17 0.73
N SER A 42 -13.13 4.37 1.27
CA SER A 42 -14.22 5.31 0.91
C SER A 42 -13.81 6.29 -0.19
N GLY A 43 -12.51 6.40 -0.42
CA GLY A 43 -11.89 7.31 -1.33
C GLY A 43 -11.41 8.63 -0.77
N THR A 44 -11.30 8.71 0.53
CA THR A 44 -10.67 9.85 1.18
C THR A 44 -9.15 9.74 0.99
N PRO A 45 -8.50 10.75 0.40
CA PRO A 45 -7.06 10.72 0.20
C PRO A 45 -6.32 10.78 1.54
N ALA A 46 -5.16 10.15 1.58
CA ALA A 46 -4.25 10.21 2.70
C ALA A 46 -3.77 11.65 2.94
N ALA A 47 -3.61 12.01 4.22
CA ALA A 47 -3.29 13.37 4.66
C ALA A 47 -1.82 13.58 5.03
N GLY A 48 -0.98 12.54 4.97
CA GLY A 48 0.44 12.64 5.28
C GLY A 48 1.25 13.32 4.18
N ASP A 49 2.35 13.97 4.57
CA ASP A 49 3.22 14.76 3.68
C ASP A 49 3.81 13.98 2.49
N PHE A 50 3.85 12.65 2.58
CA PHE A 50 4.37 11.75 1.55
C PHE A 50 3.27 10.83 0.98
N GLY A 51 2.00 11.24 1.12
CA GLY A 51 0.86 10.49 0.60
C GLY A 51 0.47 9.27 1.43
N GLN A 52 0.98 9.13 2.66
CA GLN A 52 0.68 8.06 3.62
C GLN A 52 -0.45 8.45 4.59
N PHE A 53 -1.18 7.46 5.11
CA PHE A 53 -2.22 7.71 6.12
C PHE A 53 -1.62 8.02 7.49
N ILE A 54 -2.13 9.07 8.13
CA ILE A 54 -1.86 9.42 9.54
C ILE A 54 -2.93 8.86 10.50
N SER A 55 -3.96 8.21 9.94
CA SER A 55 -5.03 7.50 10.62
C SER A 55 -5.21 6.12 9.98
N TYR A 56 -6.03 5.25 10.57
CA TYR A 56 -6.36 3.98 9.91
C TYR A 56 -7.25 4.23 8.68
N PRO A 57 -6.87 3.72 7.48
CA PRO A 57 -7.72 3.87 6.32
C PRO A 57 -9.01 3.06 6.47
N ASP A 58 -10.11 3.53 5.88
CA ASP A 58 -11.40 2.87 5.81
C ASP A 58 -11.41 1.60 4.91
N THR A 59 -10.37 0.77 5.01
CA THR A 59 -10.29 -0.56 4.38
C THR A 59 -10.52 -1.65 5.42
N ALA A 60 -10.87 -2.87 5.00
CA ALA A 60 -11.03 -3.98 5.94
C ALA A 60 -9.73 -4.28 6.72
N PHE A 61 -8.56 -4.11 6.07
CA PHE A 61 -7.26 -4.22 6.74
C PHE A 61 -7.05 -3.08 7.76
N GLY A 62 -7.31 -1.82 7.38
CA GLY A 62 -7.19 -0.68 8.28
C GLY A 62 -8.11 -0.78 9.49
N LYS A 63 -9.36 -1.24 9.31
CA LYS A 63 -10.33 -1.50 10.38
C LYS A 63 -9.88 -2.57 11.37
N ARG A 64 -9.26 -3.66 10.90
CA ARG A 64 -8.69 -4.69 11.77
C ARG A 64 -7.57 -4.13 12.63
N LEU A 65 -6.67 -3.35 12.02
CA LEU A 65 -5.58 -2.71 12.72
C LEU A 65 -6.06 -1.67 13.74
N ALA A 66 -7.09 -0.90 13.40
CA ALA A 66 -7.75 0.03 14.32
C ALA A 66 -8.32 -0.72 15.54
N HIS A 67 -9.07 -1.80 15.29
CA HIS A 67 -9.64 -2.61 16.36
C HIS A 67 -8.59 -3.16 17.33
N ILE A 68 -7.46 -3.66 16.80
CA ILE A 68 -6.35 -4.15 17.63
C ILE A 68 -5.70 -3.00 18.41
N SER A 69 -5.50 -1.84 17.78
CA SER A 69 -4.96 -0.65 18.46
C SER A 69 -5.83 -0.22 19.64
N ASP A 70 -7.16 -0.17 19.42
CA ASP A 70 -8.13 0.23 20.44
C ASP A 70 -8.24 -0.77 21.60
N GLN A 71 -8.02 -2.07 21.35
CA GLN A 71 -8.09 -3.11 22.38
C GLN A 71 -6.84 -3.23 23.25
N HIS A 72 -5.68 -2.83 22.73
CA HIS A 72 -4.39 -3.16 23.34
C HIS A 72 -3.54 -1.94 23.71
N ASP A 73 -4.02 -0.71 23.49
CA ASP A 73 -3.29 0.54 23.75
C ASP A 73 -1.92 0.56 23.06
N ILE A 74 -1.94 0.24 21.76
CA ILE A 74 -0.74 0.18 20.91
C ILE A 74 -0.83 1.16 19.75
N GLN A 75 0.33 1.57 19.26
CA GLN A 75 0.49 2.26 18.00
C GLN A 75 1.15 1.35 16.96
N LEU A 76 0.91 1.67 15.70
CA LEU A 76 1.50 0.93 14.60
C LEU A 76 1.74 1.79 13.36
N ASN A 77 2.76 1.40 12.61
CA ASN A 77 3.09 1.88 11.28
C ASN A 77 3.04 0.71 10.30
N VAL A 78 2.63 0.98 9.06
CA VAL A 78 2.62 0.00 7.97
C VAL A 78 3.48 0.53 6.84
N TYR A 79 4.43 -0.29 6.42
CA TYR A 79 5.32 -0.03 5.30
C TYR A 79 5.19 -1.12 4.25
N VAL A 80 5.46 -0.76 3.00
CA VAL A 80 5.65 -1.70 1.91
C VAL A 80 7.08 -1.61 1.41
N ILE A 81 7.69 -2.78 1.21
CA ILE A 81 9.06 -2.91 0.74
C ILE A 81 9.03 -3.71 -0.56
N PRO A 82 9.26 -3.08 -1.72
CA PRO A 82 9.40 -3.80 -2.98
C PRO A 82 10.57 -4.80 -2.92
N GLN A 83 10.33 -6.04 -3.34
CA GLN A 83 11.37 -7.06 -3.40
C GLN A 83 12.31 -6.83 -4.58
N TYR A 84 11.78 -6.31 -5.69
CA TYR A 84 12.55 -6.01 -6.89
C TYR A 84 12.65 -4.48 -7.05
N PRO A 85 13.85 -3.90 -7.14
CA PRO A 85 14.04 -2.47 -7.36
C PRO A 85 13.72 -2.08 -8.82
N GLU A 86 13.55 -0.78 -9.04
CA GLU A 86 13.43 -0.18 -10.38
C GLU A 86 14.74 -0.37 -11.17
N SER A 87 14.62 -0.66 -12.46
CA SER A 87 15.77 -1.07 -13.27
C SER A 87 16.79 0.07 -13.46
N SER A 88 18.04 -0.19 -13.06
CA SER A 88 19.34 0.47 -13.41
C SER A 88 20.28 0.76 -12.22
N GLY A 89 19.94 0.34 -11.00
CA GLY A 89 20.90 0.27 -9.89
C GLY A 89 21.69 -1.05 -9.94
N ASP A 90 23.03 -0.95 -9.89
CA ASP A 90 23.99 -2.05 -9.92
C ASP A 90 23.53 -3.34 -9.20
N SER A 91 23.21 -4.36 -10.00
CA SER A 91 22.77 -5.70 -9.56
C SER A 91 23.82 -6.46 -8.72
N SER A 92 25.01 -5.91 -8.52
CA SER A 92 26.11 -6.52 -7.75
C SER A 92 26.02 -6.29 -6.23
N SER A 93 25.01 -5.56 -5.74
CA SER A 93 24.78 -5.35 -4.29
C SER A 93 23.53 -6.10 -3.80
N PRO A 94 23.65 -7.26 -3.13
CA PRO A 94 22.51 -8.03 -2.61
C PRO A 94 21.70 -7.36 -1.47
N ARG A 95 21.80 -6.04 -1.25
CA ARG A 95 21.29 -5.37 -0.04
C ARG A 95 20.80 -3.92 -0.20
N GLN A 96 20.59 -3.40 -1.41
CA GLN A 96 19.73 -2.21 -1.53
C GLN A 96 18.28 -2.67 -1.48
N ARG A 97 17.76 -2.92 -0.25
CA ARG A 97 16.31 -3.02 -0.05
C ARG A 97 15.70 -1.76 -0.67
N ALA A 98 14.75 -1.91 -1.58
CA ALA A 98 14.00 -0.76 -2.10
C ALA A 98 13.48 0.09 -0.92
N ASN A 99 13.43 1.41 -1.09
CA ASN A 99 13.01 2.33 -0.03
C ASN A 99 11.67 1.87 0.58
N ARG A 100 11.58 1.90 1.92
CA ARG A 100 10.31 1.61 2.61
C ARG A 100 9.29 2.66 2.19
N ILE A 101 8.19 2.23 1.61
CA ILE A 101 7.07 3.09 1.22
C ILE A 101 6.09 3.09 2.39
N PRO A 102 5.90 4.20 3.11
CA PRO A 102 4.93 4.26 4.20
C PRO A 102 3.50 4.23 3.63
N ILE A 103 2.68 3.31 4.14
CA ILE A 103 1.22 3.32 3.92
C ILE A 103 0.53 3.96 5.10
N ILE A 104 0.89 3.56 6.32
CA ILE A 104 0.36 4.14 7.56
C ILE A 104 1.54 4.60 8.41
N GLN A 105 1.56 5.87 8.79
CA GLN A 105 2.59 6.45 9.66
C GLN A 105 1.94 7.28 10.77
N ARG A 106 1.82 6.70 11.96
CA ARG A 106 1.14 7.28 13.13
C ARG A 106 2.08 7.77 14.23
N GLY A 107 3.38 7.44 14.14
CA GLY A 107 4.36 7.86 15.14
C GLY A 107 5.74 7.25 14.92
N THR A 108 6.62 7.46 15.89
CA THR A 108 7.98 6.91 15.90
C THR A 108 8.01 5.68 16.81
N PRO A 109 8.38 4.49 16.30
CA PRO A 109 8.53 3.31 17.12
C PRO A 109 9.58 3.51 18.22
N ASP A 110 9.35 2.94 19.40
CA ASP A 110 10.26 2.99 20.54
C ASP A 110 11.03 1.67 20.74
N GLU A 111 11.60 1.44 21.93
CA GLU A 111 12.33 0.22 22.26
C GLU A 111 11.43 -1.03 22.40
N THR A 112 10.12 -0.86 22.56
CA THR A 112 9.13 -1.96 22.61
C THR A 112 8.75 -2.45 21.22
N ALA A 113 9.19 -1.74 20.17
CA ALA A 113 8.77 -1.97 18.81
C ALA A 113 9.05 -3.39 18.32
N ARG A 114 7.99 -4.04 17.82
CA ARG A 114 8.04 -5.35 17.18
C ARG A 114 7.68 -5.21 15.71
N THR A 115 8.33 -6.02 14.88
CA THR A 115 8.09 -6.07 13.44
C THR A 115 7.44 -7.38 13.06
N ILE A 116 6.34 -7.30 12.31
CA ILE A 116 5.64 -8.44 11.72
C ILE A 116 5.61 -8.21 10.21
N GLN A 117 5.84 -9.27 9.44
CA GLN A 117 6.00 -9.18 8.00
C GLN A 117 5.19 -10.23 7.28
N THR A 118 4.58 -9.85 6.16
CA THR A 118 4.02 -10.78 5.19
C THR A 118 4.42 -10.34 3.79
N THR A 119 4.35 -11.24 2.83
CA THR A 119 4.68 -10.95 1.44
C THR A 119 3.46 -11.18 0.58
N ILE A 120 3.15 -10.22 -0.29
CA ILE A 120 2.08 -10.33 -1.27
C ILE A 120 2.62 -10.07 -2.68
N PRO A 121 2.26 -10.88 -3.69
CA PRO A 121 2.55 -10.57 -5.07
C PRO A 121 1.56 -9.51 -5.58
N ILE A 122 2.03 -8.50 -6.28
CA ILE A 122 1.24 -7.58 -7.10
C ILE A 122 1.39 -8.05 -8.54
N TYR A 123 0.27 -8.26 -9.23
CA TYR A 123 0.24 -8.68 -10.63
C TYR A 123 -0.02 -7.50 -11.55
N ASP A 124 0.41 -7.60 -12.81
CA ASP A 124 0.17 -6.54 -13.81
C ASP A 124 -1.33 -6.29 -14.01
N GLN A 125 -2.15 -7.34 -13.90
CA GLN A 125 -3.61 -7.29 -14.00
C GLN A 125 -4.32 -6.81 -12.72
N ASP A 126 -3.59 -6.62 -11.61
CA ASP A 126 -4.20 -6.03 -10.42
C ASP A 126 -4.58 -4.59 -10.73
N GLN A 127 -5.78 -4.17 -10.33
CA GLN A 127 -6.25 -2.81 -10.59
C GLN A 127 -5.91 -1.89 -9.42
N LEU A 128 -5.37 -0.71 -9.73
CA LEU A 128 -5.34 0.38 -8.77
C LEU A 128 -6.78 0.72 -8.39
N ARG A 129 -7.02 0.80 -7.09
CA ARG A 129 -8.34 1.14 -6.55
C ARG A 129 -8.35 2.63 -6.25
N SER A 130 -8.40 3.43 -7.31
CA SER A 130 -8.72 4.84 -7.19
C SER A 130 -10.22 4.97 -6.91
N PRO A 131 -10.66 5.89 -6.05
CA PRO A 131 -12.07 6.00 -5.70
C PRO A 131 -12.92 6.44 -6.89
N ALA A 132 -14.20 6.08 -6.89
CA ALA A 132 -15.14 6.48 -7.95
C ALA A 132 -15.21 8.00 -8.19
N ASN A 133 -14.77 8.80 -7.20
CA ASN A 133 -14.78 10.27 -7.23
C ASN A 133 -13.44 10.89 -7.66
N SER A 134 -12.36 10.10 -7.84
CA SER A 134 -11.08 10.60 -8.38
C SER A 134 -10.93 10.35 -9.89
N HIS A 135 -11.99 9.86 -10.53
CA HIS A 135 -12.09 9.80 -11.98
C HIS A 135 -12.25 11.21 -12.56
N SER A 136 -11.14 11.90 -12.82
CA SER A 136 -11.16 13.00 -13.79
C SER A 136 -11.35 12.40 -15.19
N MET A 137 -12.59 12.46 -15.66
CA MET A 137 -12.93 12.18 -17.06
C MET A 137 -12.26 13.23 -17.96
N THR A 138 -11.05 12.92 -18.44
CA THR A 138 -10.58 13.39 -19.75
C THR A 138 -10.49 12.27 -20.79
N THR A 139 -11.01 11.09 -20.46
CA THR A 139 -11.19 9.96 -21.37
C THR A 139 -12.68 9.60 -21.37
N PRO A 140 -13.33 9.45 -22.55
CA PRO A 140 -14.77 9.21 -22.63
C PRO A 140 -15.16 7.94 -21.87
N ALA A 141 -16.38 7.93 -21.32
CA ALA A 141 -16.95 6.80 -20.59
C ALA A 141 -16.80 5.50 -21.39
N VAL A 142 -15.91 4.61 -20.98
CA VAL A 142 -15.77 3.30 -21.62
C VAL A 142 -16.68 2.32 -20.92
N ASP A 143 -17.56 1.77 -21.75
CA ASP A 143 -18.44 0.63 -21.56
C ASP A 143 -17.79 -0.48 -20.71
N THR A 144 -18.54 -0.98 -19.73
CA THR A 144 -18.22 -2.01 -18.74
C THR A 144 -17.85 -3.40 -19.30
N THR A 145 -17.52 -3.48 -20.59
CA THR A 145 -16.97 -4.66 -21.27
C THR A 145 -15.49 -4.54 -21.64
N GLN A 146 -14.85 -3.39 -21.42
CA GLN A 146 -13.39 -3.22 -21.55
C GLN A 146 -12.77 -2.95 -20.19
N GLY A 147 -12.02 -3.93 -19.69
CA GLY A 147 -11.20 -3.79 -18.49
C GLY A 147 -9.97 -2.91 -18.71
N GLU A 148 -9.12 -2.91 -17.69
CA GLU A 148 -7.73 -2.40 -17.67
C GLU A 148 -7.54 -0.99 -17.11
N GLY A 149 -7.57 -0.89 -15.78
CA GLY A 149 -6.58 -0.10 -15.07
C GLY A 149 -5.41 -1.00 -14.70
N THR A 150 -4.46 -1.21 -15.61
CA THR A 150 -3.22 -1.96 -15.37
C THR A 150 -2.33 -1.15 -14.43
N VAL A 151 -1.70 -1.78 -13.42
CA VAL A 151 -0.75 -1.10 -12.50
C VAL A 151 0.29 -0.26 -13.26
N ALA A 152 0.66 -0.73 -14.46
CA ALA A 152 1.69 -0.15 -15.33
C ALA A 152 1.35 1.21 -15.98
N SER A 153 0.12 1.73 -15.90
CA SER A 153 -0.24 2.99 -16.59
C SER A 153 0.04 4.27 -15.78
N SER A 154 0.22 4.17 -14.45
CA SER A 154 0.44 5.34 -13.59
C SER A 154 1.93 5.53 -13.30
N SER A 155 2.58 6.47 -13.98
CA SER A 155 3.97 6.90 -13.69
C SER A 155 4.18 7.47 -12.27
N SER A 156 3.14 7.47 -11.44
CA SER A 156 3.08 8.04 -10.10
C SER A 156 2.94 7.01 -8.98
N TYR A 157 2.70 5.72 -9.28
CA TYR A 157 2.55 4.69 -8.25
C TYR A 157 3.89 4.43 -7.55
N PRO A 158 3.97 4.46 -6.19
CA PRO A 158 5.25 4.48 -5.48
C PRO A 158 5.97 3.12 -5.47
N ILE A 159 5.28 2.03 -5.82
CA ILE A 159 5.90 0.70 -5.94
C ILE A 159 6.37 0.54 -7.38
N PRO A 160 7.68 0.38 -7.64
CA PRO A 160 8.19 0.23 -8.98
C PRO A 160 7.82 -1.15 -9.56
N GLN A 161 7.79 -1.25 -10.89
CA GLN A 161 7.75 -2.54 -11.55
C GLN A 161 9.07 -3.28 -11.30
N GLY A 162 9.00 -4.56 -10.99
CA GLY A 162 10.17 -5.41 -10.73
C GLY A 162 10.90 -5.79 -12.01
N TYR A 163 12.22 -5.61 -12.03
CA TYR A 163 13.05 -5.88 -13.22
C TYR A 163 13.12 -7.36 -13.67
N ASN A 164 12.76 -8.32 -12.81
CA ASN A 164 12.92 -9.77 -13.09
C ASN A 164 11.67 -10.57 -12.75
N THR A 165 10.51 -9.98 -12.93
CA THR A 165 9.25 -10.68 -12.76
C THR A 165 8.90 -11.40 -14.05
N SER A 166 8.54 -12.69 -13.97
CA SER A 166 7.97 -13.41 -15.12
C SER A 166 6.64 -12.77 -15.53
N ASN A 167 6.27 -12.95 -16.81
CA ASN A 167 5.26 -12.23 -17.64
C ASN A 167 3.87 -11.82 -17.09
N ARG A 168 3.60 -11.80 -15.77
CA ARG A 168 2.36 -11.28 -15.16
C ARG A 168 2.53 -10.67 -13.77
N VAL A 169 3.70 -10.75 -13.14
CA VAL A 169 3.93 -10.19 -11.80
C VAL A 169 4.48 -8.78 -11.96
N TYR A 170 3.83 -7.79 -11.38
CA TYR A 170 4.31 -6.42 -11.38
C TYR A 170 5.47 -6.25 -10.39
N ASN A 171 5.26 -6.65 -9.13
CA ASN A 171 6.31 -6.73 -8.12
C ASN A 171 5.86 -7.70 -7.02
N VAL A 172 6.79 -8.21 -6.22
CA VAL A 172 6.47 -8.90 -4.97
C VAL A 172 6.85 -7.96 -3.84
N VAL A 173 5.93 -7.72 -2.90
CA VAL A 173 6.17 -6.71 -1.86
C VAL A 173 6.04 -7.33 -0.47
N THR A 174 6.98 -6.98 0.41
CA THR A 174 6.87 -7.28 1.82
C THR A 174 6.13 -6.16 2.52
N VAL A 175 4.97 -6.46 3.07
CA VAL A 175 4.25 -5.57 3.98
C VAL A 175 4.85 -5.76 5.37
N GLN A 176 5.36 -4.68 5.93
CA GLN A 176 5.93 -4.63 7.27
C GLN A 176 5.00 -3.83 8.19
N VAL A 177 4.46 -4.49 9.21
CA VAL A 177 3.76 -3.83 10.31
C VAL A 177 4.72 -3.68 11.47
N VAL A 178 4.97 -2.45 11.90
CA VAL A 178 5.76 -2.13 13.09
C VAL A 178 4.79 -1.70 14.18
N VAL A 179 4.78 -2.38 15.32
CA VAL A 179 3.86 -2.16 16.42
C VAL A 179 4.64 -1.88 17.70
N TRP A 180 4.19 -0.93 18.52
CA TRP A 180 4.80 -0.56 19.81
C TRP A 180 3.72 -0.09 20.79
N ASP A 181 4.05 -0.12 22.08
CA ASP A 181 3.14 0.29 23.15
C ASP A 181 3.00 1.82 23.20
N VAL A 182 1.89 2.33 23.73
CA VAL A 182 1.63 3.78 23.88
C VAL A 182 2.16 4.31 25.21
#